data_AF-A0A9E2ANK4-F1
#
_entry.id   AF-A0A9E2ANK4-F1
#
_cell.length_a   1.000
_cell.length_b   1.000
_cell.length_c   1.000
_cell.angle_alpha   90.00
_cell.angle_beta   90.00
_cell.angle_gamma   90.00
#
_symmetry.space_group_name_H-M   'P 1'
#
loop_
_entity.id
_entity.type
_entity.pdbx_description
1 polymer ?
#
loop_
_entity_poly.entity_id
_entity_poly.type
_entity_poly.pdbx_seq_one_letter_code
_entity_poly.pdbx_strand_id
1 'polypeptide(L)' 'MVTAVFKSFKKGYYTFEFENGEDMVFEQVHPKVLSRLKLNENDGLIGTAFKLAYSEIYEDDDDDSVIYRIEQLHIIE' A
#
# COMPACT_ATOMS: atom_id res chain seq x y z
N MET A 1 -3.76 -12.31 1.21
CA MET A 1 -3.28 -11.24 2.11
C MET A 1 -1.86 -11.57 2.51
N VAL A 2 -0.99 -10.57 2.48
CA VAL A 2 0.43 -10.67 2.88
C VAL A 2 0.67 -9.81 4.11
N THR A 3 1.70 -10.12 4.90
CA THR A 3 2.15 -9.21 5.96
C THR A 3 3.14 -8.23 5.36
N ALA A 4 2.98 -6.94 5.67
CA ALA A 4 3.93 -5.92 5.24
C ALA A 4 4.03 -4.77 6.24
N VAL A 5 5.22 -4.18 6.36
CA VAL A 5 5.50 -3.04 7.24
C VAL A 5 5.40 -1.75 6.44
N PHE A 6 4.60 -0.78 6.91
CA PHE A 6 4.52 0.52 6.25
C PHE A 6 5.81 1.31 6.47
N LYS A 7 6.52 1.69 5.40
CA LYS A 7 7.82 2.37 5.48
C LYS A 7 7.70 3.87 5.26
N SER A 8 6.94 4.30 4.27
CA SER A 8 6.74 5.74 4.01
C SER A 8 5.62 6.04 3.02
N PHE A 9 5.12 7.27 3.05
CA PHE A 9 4.39 7.89 1.94
C PHE A 9 5.21 9.06 1.39
N LYS A 10 5.62 8.99 0.11
CA LYS A 10 6.44 10.02 -0.54
C LYS A 10 6.01 10.25 -1.97
N LYS A 11 5.84 11.52 -2.35
CA LYS A 11 5.46 11.94 -3.72
C LYS A 11 4.21 11.21 -4.27
N GLY A 12 3.27 10.83 -3.41
CA GLY A 12 2.05 10.12 -3.82
C GLY A 12 2.13 8.59 -3.74
N TYR A 13 3.30 8.02 -3.44
CA TYR A 13 3.50 6.57 -3.40
C TYR A 13 3.60 6.04 -1.97
N TYR A 14 3.03 4.87 -1.73
CA TYR A 14 3.07 4.15 -0.46
C TYR A 14 4.08 3.00 -0.54
N THR A 15 5.10 3.00 0.31
CA THR A 15 6.12 1.95 0.34
C THR A 15 5.88 1.03 1.52
N PHE A 16 5.87 -0.28 1.24
CA PHE A 16 5.74 -1.34 2.22
C PHE A 16 6.86 -2.37 2.07
N GLU A 17 7.46 -2.80 3.17
CA GLU A 17 8.45 -3.88 3.20
C GLU A 17 7.74 -5.19 3.51
N PHE A 18 7.88 -6.18 2.64
CA PHE A 18 7.28 -7.51 2.80
C PHE A 18 8.14 -8.38 3.73
N GLU A 19 7.58 -9.50 4.22
CA GLU A 19 8.29 -10.42 5.12
C GLU A 19 9.60 -10.99 4.56
N ASN A 20 9.74 -11.02 3.23
CA ASN A 20 10.98 -11.42 2.56
C ASN A 20 12.06 -10.33 2.51
N GLY A 21 11.76 -9.13 3.03
CA GLY A 21 12.65 -7.96 3.03
C GLY A 21 12.63 -7.16 1.73
N GLU A 22 11.73 -7.47 0.79
CA GLU A 22 11.56 -6.70 -0.43
C GLU A 22 10.59 -5.53 -0.20
N ASP A 23 10.95 -4.37 -0.75
CA ASP A 23 10.07 -3.21 -0.76
C ASP A 23 9.13 -3.27 -1.98
N MET A 24 7.84 -3.11 -1.72
CA MET A 24 6.82 -2.90 -2.73
C MET A 24 6.26 -1.48 -2.65
N VAL A 25 6.10 -0.87 -3.83
CA VAL A 25 5.56 0.48 -3.99
C VAL A 25 4.15 0.37 -4.54
N PHE A 26 3.23 1.15 -3.96
CA PHE A 26 1.85 1.24 -4.39
C PHE A 26 1.52 2.67 -4.81
N GLU A 27 0.89 2.81 -5.97
CA GLU A 27 0.41 4.06 -6.54
C GLU A 27 -0.90 4.51 -5.89
N GLN A 28 -1.73 3.54 -5.49
CA GLN A 28 -3.08 3.82 -5.03
C GLN A 28 -3.44 3.05 -3.77
N VAL A 29 -4.39 3.62 -3.02
CA VAL A 29 -5.02 2.98 -1.87
C VAL A 29 -6.52 3.15 -2.01
N HIS A 30 -7.27 2.07 -1.84
CA HIS A 30 -8.72 2.09 -1.92
C HIS A 30 -9.29 3.13 -0.92
N PRO A 31 -10.24 4.00 -1.32
CA PRO A 31 -10.69 5.13 -0.49
C PRO A 31 -11.16 4.75 0.92
N LYS A 32 -11.80 3.57 1.06
CA LYS A 32 -12.21 3.02 2.36
C LYS A 32 -11.04 2.81 3.33
N VAL A 33 -9.88 2.39 2.83
CA VAL A 33 -8.67 2.21 3.66
C VAL A 33 -8.10 3.56 4.07
N LEU A 34 -7.98 4.51 3.13
CA LEU A 34 -7.49 5.86 3.42
C LEU A 34 -8.35 6.59 4.44
N SER A 35 -9.68 6.45 4.37
CA SER A 35 -10.60 7.08 5.32
C SER A 35 -10.38 6.66 6.78
N ARG A 36 -9.83 5.45 6.99
CA ARG A 36 -9.61 4.87 8.33
C ARG A 36 -8.20 5.10 8.85
N LEU A 37 -7.20 4.88 8.00
CA LEU A 37 -5.79 4.84 8.42
C LEU A 37 -5.01 6.10 8.05
N LYS A 38 -5.49 6.95 7.13
CA LYS A 38 -4.86 8.22 6.74
C LYS A 38 -3.32 8.11 6.57
N LEU A 39 -2.86 7.07 5.88
CA LEU A 39 -1.43 6.73 5.73
C LEU A 39 -0.61 7.85 5.09
N ASN A 40 -1.25 8.75 4.36
CA ASN A 40 -0.66 9.92 3.72
C ASN A 40 -0.48 11.13 4.64
N GLU A 41 -1.12 11.12 5.83
CA GLU A 41 -1.10 12.22 6.79
C GLU A 41 -0.56 11.79 8.17
N ASN A 42 -0.51 10.48 8.44
CA ASN A 42 -0.19 9.92 9.76
C ASN A 42 1.15 9.19 9.76
N ASP A 43 2.23 9.93 10.03
CA ASP A 43 3.58 9.39 10.18
C ASP A 43 3.72 8.39 11.35
N GLY A 44 2.79 8.40 12.31
CA GLY A 44 2.78 7.45 13.44
C GLY A 44 2.52 6.00 13.04
N LEU A 45 2.07 5.76 11.80
CA LEU A 45 1.90 4.41 11.25
C LEU A 45 3.16 3.85 10.60
N ILE A 46 4.21 4.67 10.44
CA ILE A 46 5.50 4.19 9.91
C ILE A 46 6.09 3.15 10.88
N GLY A 47 6.53 2.02 10.34
CA GLY A 47 7.02 0.87 11.10
C GLY A 47 5.92 -0.06 11.61
N THR A 48 4.64 0.27 11.41
CA THR A 48 3.52 -0.61 11.78
C THR A 48 3.37 -1.74 10.77
N ALA A 49 3.16 -2.96 11.26
CA ALA A 49 2.89 -4.14 10.45
C ALA A 49 1.40 -4.27 10.15
N PHE A 50 1.08 -4.62 8.90
CA PHE A 50 -0.28 -4.77 8.42
C PHE A 50 -0.48 -6.10 7.71
N LYS A 51 -1.71 -6.66 7.80
CA LYS A 51 -2.22 -7.58 6.77
C LYS A 51 -2.72 -6.74 5.60
N LEU A 52 -2.07 -6.92 4.46
CA LEU A 52 -2.25 -6.16 3.23
C LEU A 52 -2.87 -7.06 2.15
N ALA A 53 -3.88 -6.56 1.44
CA ALA A 53 -4.34 -7.11 0.16
C ALA A 53 -4.23 -6.03 -0.90
N TYR A 54 -3.80 -6.40 -2.10
CA TYR A 54 -3.64 -5.50 -3.23
C TYR A 54 -4.04 -6.18 -4.54
N SER A 55 -4.27 -5.37 -5.56
CA SER A 55 -4.55 -5.81 -6.93
C SER A 55 -3.74 -5.01 -7.94
N GLU A 56 -3.46 -5.65 -9.05
CA GLU A 56 -2.94 -5.04 -10.27
C GLU A 56 -4.12 -4.53 -11.10
N ILE A 57 -4.08 -3.26 -11.48
CA ILE A 57 -5.06 -2.64 -12.37
C ILE A 57 -4.33 -2.38 -13.68
N TYR A 58 -4.82 -3.02 -14.73
CA TYR A 58 -4.34 -2.87 -16.09
C TYR A 58 -5.17 -1.76 -16.76
N GLU A 59 -4.51 -0.76 -17.34
CA GLU A 59 -5.23 0.21 -18.17
C GLU A 59 -5.54 -0.43 -19.54
N ASP A 60 -6.73 -0.16 -20.09
CA ASP A 60 -7.19 -0.75 -21.37
C ASP A 60 -6.51 -0.14 -22.61
N ASP A 61 -5.72 0.93 -22.44
CA ASP A 61 -4.92 1.54 -23.52
C ASP A 61 -3.57 0.82 -23.67
N ASP A 62 -3.01 0.81 -24.89
CA ASP A 62 -1.77 0.15 -25.36
C ASP A 62 -0.47 0.41 -24.55
N ASP A 63 -0.55 1.09 -23.40
CA ASP A 63 0.54 1.28 -22.47
C ASP A 63 0.56 0.09 -21.49
N ASP A 64 1.62 -0.74 -21.53
CA ASP A 64 1.87 -1.89 -20.64
C ASP A 64 2.08 -1.49 -19.15
N SER A 65 1.45 -0.41 -18.71
CA SER A 65 1.53 0.11 -17.35
C SER A 65 0.52 -0.60 -16.43
N VAL A 66 1.02 -1.05 -15.29
CA VAL A 66 0.21 -1.69 -14.24
C VAL A 66 0.21 -0.80 -13.01
N ILE A 67 -0.98 -0.50 -12.50
CA ILE A 67 -1.16 0.26 -11.27
C ILE A 67 -1.38 -0.72 -10.12
N TYR A 68 -0.55 -0.64 -9.08
CA TYR A 68 -0.73 -1.42 -7.86
C TYR A 68 -1.58 -0.64 -6.85
N ARG A 69 -2.77 -1.19 -6.55
CA ARG A 69 -3.69 -0.60 -5.58
C ARG A 69 -3.82 -1.46 -4.33
N ILE A 70 -3.63 -0.84 -3.17
CA ILE A 70 -3.95 -1.45 -1.88
C ILE A 70 -5.47 -1.50 -1.72
N GLU A 71 -6.03 -2.70 -1.61
CA GLU A 71 -7.46 -2.92 -1.42
C GLU A 71 -7.86 -2.91 0.06
N GLN A 72 -7.02 -3.52 0.91
CA GLN A 72 -7.31 -3.70 2.33
C GLN A 72 -6.03 -3.61 3.16
N LEU A 73 -6.13 -2.96 4.33
CA LEU A 73 -5.11 -2.93 5.36
C LEU A 73 -5.74 -3.14 6.74
N HIS A 74 -5.14 -4.05 7.50
CA HIS A 74 -5.49 -4.33 8.89
C HIS A 74 -4.22 -4.31 9.74
N ILE A 75 -4.21 -3.52 10.81
CA ILE A 75 -3.09 -3.50 11.78
C ILE A 75 -3.00 -4.90 12.41
N ILE A 76 -1.77 -5.41 12.54
CA ILE A 76 -1.47 -6.62 13.30
C ILE A 76 -1.09 -6.17 14.70
N GLU A 77 -1.83 -6.64 15.71
CA GLU A 77 -1.51 -6.42 17.14
C GLU A 77 -0.37 -7.33 17.61
#